data_AF-A0A2D5ZIW2-F1
#
_entry.id   AF-A0A2D5ZIW2-F1
#
_cell.length_a   1.000
_cell.length_b   1.000
_cell.length_c   1.000
_cell.angle_alpha   90.00
_cell.angle_beta   90.00
_cell.angle_gamma   90.00
#
_symmetry.space_group_name_H-M   'P 1'
#
loop_
_entity.id
_entity.type
_entity.pdbx_description
1 polymer ?
#
loop_
_entity_poly.entity_id
_entity_poly.type
_entity_poly.pdbx_seq_one_letter_code
_entity_poly.pdbx_strand_id
1 'polypeptide(L)'
;MILAGVGGQGILSIAYVLDHAALRQNLHVKQADVHGMAQRGGAVQSHSRIADRAIHSDLIPAGAAGMILGVEPLESLRYTHLLSPEGTVVSTIAPHRSIPDYPAISELLTQLEGLPNVVLIDSDRLARMAGSPKAHNMVMAGAAVFSLPIEAANAEKASRRLFASKGDRIVEVNLRAFRLGAAFFEIYRELAAIGVQRERIRRFSAKLGAAGPTPESLRIWGDLLCGDGGGEILSSLESQDLEVTPEPAAIEELPHGSLGGGEAERNM
;
A
#
# COMPACT_ATOMS: atom_id res chain seq x y z
N MET A 1 10.65 6.77 -9.71
CA MET A 1 9.56 5.78 -9.57
C MET A 1 8.85 5.59 -10.90
N ILE A 2 8.26 4.43 -11.10
CA ILE A 2 7.27 4.16 -12.16
C ILE A 2 5.89 4.18 -11.51
N LEU A 3 4.99 5.03 -12.00
CA LEU A 3 3.58 4.98 -11.66
C LEU A 3 2.89 4.08 -12.68
N ALA A 4 2.20 3.04 -12.24
CA ALA A 4 1.60 2.03 -13.11
C ALA A 4 0.12 1.83 -12.79
N GLY A 5 -0.73 1.74 -13.82
CA GLY A 5 -2.14 1.44 -13.64
C GLY A 5 -2.95 1.58 -14.91
N VAL A 6 -4.25 1.76 -14.76
CA VAL A 6 -5.21 1.91 -15.85
C VAL A 6 -5.75 3.34 -15.89
N GLY A 7 -6.03 3.83 -17.10
CA GLY A 7 -6.59 5.16 -17.32
C GLY A 7 -7.87 5.39 -16.50
N GLY A 8 -7.89 6.45 -15.68
CA GLY A 8 -9.01 6.80 -14.79
C GLY A 8 -8.73 6.62 -13.29
N GLN A 9 -7.64 5.94 -12.91
CA GLN A 9 -7.28 5.65 -11.53
C GLN A 9 -6.51 6.77 -10.79
N GLY A 10 -6.44 7.96 -11.39
CA GLY A 10 -5.87 9.13 -10.73
C GLY A 10 -4.34 9.15 -10.63
N ILE A 11 -3.62 8.46 -11.54
CA ILE A 11 -2.15 8.46 -11.62
C ILE A 11 -1.58 9.88 -11.64
N LEU A 12 -2.15 10.78 -12.45
CA LEU A 12 -1.70 12.18 -12.52
C LEU A 12 -1.89 12.94 -11.21
N SER A 13 -2.93 12.61 -10.44
CA SER A 13 -3.14 13.21 -9.11
C SER A 13 -2.08 12.73 -8.12
N ILE A 14 -1.68 11.46 -8.22
CA ILE A 14 -0.59 10.89 -7.41
C ILE A 14 0.72 11.59 -7.76
N ALA A 15 1.05 11.62 -9.06
CA ALA A 15 2.24 12.28 -9.57
C ALA A 15 2.30 13.74 -9.10
N TYR A 16 1.21 14.49 -9.27
CA TYR A 16 1.10 15.87 -8.79
C TYR A 16 1.45 15.99 -7.29
N VAL A 17 0.87 15.16 -6.43
CA VAL A 17 1.08 15.23 -4.99
C VAL A 17 2.54 14.97 -4.62
N LEU A 18 3.13 13.91 -5.17
CA LEU A 18 4.49 13.48 -4.86
C LEU A 18 5.54 14.44 -5.45
N ASP A 19 5.35 14.86 -6.70
CA ASP A 19 6.24 15.78 -7.39
C ASP A 19 6.21 17.18 -6.75
N HIS A 20 5.04 17.70 -6.40
CA HIS A 20 4.95 18.98 -5.70
C HIS A 20 5.43 18.92 -4.24
N ALA A 21 5.49 17.73 -3.63
CA ALA A 21 6.17 17.53 -2.36
C ALA A 21 7.69 17.62 -2.52
N ALA A 22 8.24 17.00 -3.56
CA ALA A 22 9.65 17.06 -3.91
C ALA A 22 10.10 18.49 -4.24
N LEU A 23 9.35 19.19 -5.10
CA LEU A 23 9.64 20.59 -5.46
C LEU A 23 9.64 21.53 -4.24
N ARG A 24 8.79 21.26 -3.24
CA ARG A 24 8.79 22.04 -1.97
C ARG A 24 10.05 21.85 -1.14
N GLN A 25 10.78 20.76 -1.34
CA GLN A 25 12.06 20.49 -0.69
C GLN A 25 13.25 20.89 -1.57
N ASN A 26 13.02 21.72 -2.60
CA ASN A 26 14.03 22.13 -3.56
C ASN A 26 14.70 20.96 -4.32
N LEU A 27 14.00 19.82 -4.42
CA LEU A 27 14.44 18.70 -5.24
C LEU A 27 14.11 18.95 -6.71
N HIS A 28 14.88 18.32 -7.58
CA HIS A 28 14.61 18.29 -9.00
C HIS A 28 13.60 17.20 -9.33
N VAL A 29 12.65 17.53 -10.20
CA VAL A 29 11.65 16.59 -10.71
C VAL A 29 11.67 16.60 -12.23
N LYS A 30 11.62 15.42 -12.85
CA LYS A 30 11.25 15.25 -14.27
C LYS A 30 10.24 14.12 -14.40
N GLN A 31 9.19 14.38 -15.16
CA GLN A 31 8.15 13.42 -15.46
C GLN A 31 8.08 13.18 -16.98
N ALA A 32 8.02 11.91 -17.39
CA ALA A 32 7.67 11.49 -18.73
C ALA A 32 6.44 10.60 -18.67
N ASP A 33 5.31 11.15 -19.09
CA ASP A 33 4.05 10.40 -19.15
C ASP A 33 3.96 9.67 -20.49
N VAL A 34 3.93 8.34 -20.41
CA VAL A 34 3.50 7.51 -21.54
C VAL A 34 2.03 7.23 -21.33
N HIS A 35 1.21 8.22 -21.68
CA HIS A 35 -0.18 7.94 -22.01
C HIS A 35 -0.14 7.03 -23.25
N GLY A 36 -0.30 5.73 -23.07
CA GLY A 36 -0.77 4.92 -24.20
C GLY A 36 -2.00 5.60 -24.79
N MET A 37 -2.24 5.50 -26.10
CA MET A 37 -3.42 6.09 -26.77
C MET A 37 -4.78 5.72 -26.13
N ALA A 38 -4.78 4.82 -25.14
CA ALA A 38 -5.93 4.48 -24.31
C ALA A 38 -6.22 5.55 -23.24
N GLN A 39 -7.07 6.52 -23.58
CA GLN A 39 -7.57 7.52 -22.64
C GLN A 39 -8.54 6.96 -21.58
N ARG A 40 -9.07 5.72 -21.75
CA ARG A 40 -9.93 5.03 -20.77
C ARG A 40 -9.73 3.52 -20.86
N GLY A 41 -9.53 2.86 -19.72
CA GLY A 41 -9.52 1.40 -19.60
C GLY A 41 -8.24 0.68 -20.06
N GLY A 42 -7.31 1.36 -20.74
CA GLY A 42 -6.01 0.78 -21.08
C GLY A 42 -4.91 1.08 -20.07
N ALA A 43 -3.84 0.30 -20.18
CA ALA A 43 -2.63 0.45 -19.38
C ALA A 43 -1.97 1.82 -19.60
N VAL A 44 -1.55 2.43 -18.50
CA VAL A 44 -0.89 3.73 -18.44
C VAL A 44 0.32 3.59 -17.52
N GLN A 45 1.42 4.22 -17.92
CA GLN A 45 2.58 4.39 -17.05
C GLN A 45 3.10 5.82 -17.08
N SER A 46 3.72 6.24 -15.99
CA SER A 46 4.46 7.49 -15.89
C SER A 46 5.80 7.27 -15.22
N HIS A 47 6.86 7.79 -15.84
CA HIS A 47 8.18 7.87 -15.23
C HIS A 47 8.25 9.18 -14.45
N SER A 48 8.44 9.11 -13.13
CA SER A 48 8.76 10.29 -12.31
C SER A 48 10.12 10.11 -11.65
N ARG A 49 11.04 11.05 -11.92
CA ARG A 49 12.38 11.08 -11.36
C ARG A 49 12.47 12.23 -10.37
N ILE A 50 12.92 11.91 -9.15
CA ILE A 50 13.17 12.86 -8.08
C ILE A 50 14.64 12.75 -7.68
N ALA A 51 15.34 13.87 -7.58
CA ALA A 51 16.76 13.89 -7.20
C ALA A 51 17.14 15.19 -6.49
N ASP A 52 18.19 15.13 -5.68
CA ASP A 52 18.88 16.27 -5.05
C ASP A 52 19.79 17.04 -6.02
N ARG A 53 19.86 16.60 -7.27
CA ARG A 53 20.67 17.17 -8.36
C ARG A 53 19.89 17.25 -9.66
N ALA A 54 20.40 18.04 -10.61
CA ALA A 54 19.78 18.20 -11.92
C ALA A 54 19.54 16.86 -12.63
N ILE A 55 18.37 16.72 -13.24
CA ILE A 55 17.96 15.51 -13.96
C ILE A 55 18.10 15.78 -15.46
N HIS A 56 18.94 14.99 -16.15
CA HIS A 56 19.22 15.21 -17.57
C HIS A 56 18.32 14.40 -18.52
N SER A 57 17.75 13.29 -18.05
CA SER A 57 16.82 12.43 -18.81
C SER A 57 15.56 12.18 -18.00
N ASP A 58 14.40 12.13 -18.65
CA ASP A 58 13.10 11.88 -18.03
C ASP A 58 12.80 10.38 -17.87
N LEU A 59 13.21 9.55 -18.83
CA LEU A 59 13.03 8.10 -18.77
C LEU A 59 13.93 7.44 -17.70
N ILE A 60 13.38 6.39 -17.08
CA ILE A 60 14.08 5.54 -16.11
C ILE A 60 14.59 4.29 -16.84
N PRO A 61 15.90 4.00 -16.81
CA PRO A 61 16.46 2.78 -17.40
C PRO A 61 15.94 1.50 -16.74
N ALA A 62 16.05 0.37 -17.45
CA ALA A 62 15.80 -0.94 -16.86
C ALA A 62 16.69 -1.17 -15.63
N GLY A 63 16.13 -1.79 -14.59
CA GLY A 63 16.84 -2.04 -13.33
C GLY A 63 17.19 -0.80 -12.49
N ALA A 64 16.62 0.38 -12.78
CA ALA A 64 17.01 1.64 -12.13
C ALA A 64 15.88 2.34 -11.35
N ALA A 65 14.66 1.81 -11.38
CA ALA A 65 13.54 2.36 -10.63
C ALA A 65 13.67 1.95 -9.16
N GLY A 66 13.90 2.92 -8.26
CA GLY A 66 13.83 2.68 -6.81
C GLY A 66 12.42 2.33 -6.30
N MET A 67 11.39 2.56 -7.12
CA MET A 67 10.01 2.21 -6.80
C MET A 67 9.18 1.94 -8.05
N ILE A 68 8.29 0.95 -7.95
CA ILE A 68 7.06 0.86 -8.75
C ILE A 68 5.88 1.14 -7.82
N LEU A 69 5.07 2.15 -8.15
CA LEU A 69 3.84 2.46 -7.45
C LEU A 69 2.66 2.08 -8.36
N GLY A 70 1.99 1.01 -7.99
CA GLY A 70 0.93 0.41 -8.76
C GLY A 70 -0.45 0.67 -8.19
N VAL A 71 -1.30 1.34 -8.97
CA VAL A 71 -2.73 1.49 -8.66
C VAL A 71 -3.57 0.38 -9.32
N GLU A 72 -2.91 -0.65 -9.86
CA GLU A 72 -3.51 -1.83 -10.46
C GLU A 72 -2.52 -3.02 -10.34
N PRO A 73 -2.90 -4.19 -9.80
CA PRO A 73 -1.98 -5.30 -9.53
C PRO A 73 -1.24 -5.87 -10.75
N LEU A 74 -1.93 -6.05 -11.88
CA LEU A 74 -1.33 -6.55 -13.11
C LEU A 74 -0.33 -5.54 -13.69
N GLU A 75 -0.67 -4.25 -13.67
CA GLU A 75 0.23 -3.20 -14.13
C GLU A 75 1.43 -3.03 -13.18
N SER A 76 1.29 -3.32 -11.89
CA SER A 76 2.40 -3.34 -10.93
C SER A 76 3.46 -4.37 -11.32
N LEU A 77 3.02 -5.58 -11.72
CA LEU A 77 3.91 -6.66 -12.15
C LEU A 77 4.55 -6.36 -13.52
N ARG A 78 3.81 -5.73 -14.44
CA ARG A 78 4.26 -5.46 -15.82
C ARG A 78 5.58 -4.70 -15.88
N TYR A 79 5.81 -3.76 -14.97
CA TYR A 79 6.98 -2.89 -14.99
C TYR A 79 8.11 -3.33 -14.05
N THR A 80 8.02 -4.51 -13.43
CA THR A 80 9.05 -5.06 -12.51
C THR A 80 10.44 -5.15 -13.12
N HIS A 81 10.55 -5.31 -14.44
CA HIS A 81 11.83 -5.26 -15.17
C HIS A 81 12.55 -3.90 -15.08
N LEU A 82 11.85 -2.82 -14.72
CA LEU A 82 12.45 -1.50 -14.46
C LEU A 82 12.94 -1.35 -13.02
N LEU A 83 12.50 -2.19 -12.09
CA LEU A 83 12.81 -2.08 -10.66
C LEU A 83 14.29 -2.37 -10.40
N SER A 84 14.95 -1.55 -9.59
CA SER A 84 16.30 -1.86 -9.11
C SER A 84 16.30 -3.00 -8.09
N PRO A 85 17.45 -3.66 -7.84
CA PRO A 85 17.54 -4.73 -6.84
C PRO A 85 17.08 -4.31 -5.43
N GLU A 86 17.34 -3.06 -5.06
CA GLU A 86 16.93 -2.45 -3.79
C GLU A 86 15.56 -1.75 -3.87
N GLY A 87 14.96 -1.73 -5.06
CA GLY A 87 13.70 -1.03 -5.30
C GLY A 87 12.53 -1.73 -4.62
N THR A 88 11.50 -0.96 -4.30
CA THR A 88 10.27 -1.48 -3.65
C THR A 88 9.07 -1.38 -4.58
N VAL A 89 8.23 -2.43 -4.62
CA VAL A 89 6.91 -2.35 -5.23
C VAL A 89 5.88 -1.98 -4.18
N VAL A 90 5.15 -0.90 -4.40
CA VAL A 90 3.98 -0.53 -3.60
C VAL A 90 2.76 -0.70 -4.48
N SER A 91 1.97 -1.74 -4.24
CA SER A 91 0.84 -2.11 -5.10
C SER A 91 -0.46 -2.08 -4.30
N THR A 92 -1.53 -1.62 -4.94
CA THR A 92 -2.87 -1.99 -4.47
C THR A 92 -3.10 -3.49 -4.68
N ILE A 93 -3.98 -4.10 -3.88
CA ILE A 93 -4.52 -5.44 -4.13
C ILE A 93 -5.86 -5.39 -4.88
N ALA A 94 -6.47 -4.21 -5.04
CA ALA A 94 -7.77 -4.04 -5.69
C ALA A 94 -7.61 -4.06 -7.22
N PRO A 95 -8.11 -5.09 -7.93
CA PRO A 95 -7.95 -5.17 -9.37
C PRO A 95 -8.88 -4.19 -10.10
N HIS A 96 -8.44 -3.71 -11.26
CA HIS A 96 -9.31 -3.01 -12.20
C HIS A 96 -9.46 -3.87 -13.45
N ARG A 97 -10.50 -4.72 -13.48
CA ARG A 97 -10.78 -5.67 -14.56
C ARG A 97 -11.28 -4.96 -15.82
N SER A 98 -10.36 -4.33 -16.56
CA SER A 98 -10.67 -3.63 -17.81
C SER A 98 -10.43 -4.46 -19.07
N ILE A 99 -9.95 -5.70 -18.93
CA ILE A 99 -9.70 -6.65 -20.02
C ILE A 99 -10.49 -7.95 -19.81
N PRO A 100 -10.94 -8.64 -20.88
CA PRO A 100 -11.65 -9.92 -20.77
C PRO A 100 -10.83 -11.03 -20.11
N ASP A 101 -9.55 -11.14 -20.47
CA ASP A 101 -8.64 -12.21 -20.00
C ASP A 101 -7.79 -11.74 -18.82
N TYR A 102 -8.43 -11.08 -17.84
CA TYR A 102 -7.73 -10.62 -16.65
C TYR A 102 -7.30 -11.84 -15.81
N PRO A 103 -6.00 -12.00 -15.46
CA PRO A 103 -5.52 -13.15 -14.70
C PRO A 103 -6.21 -13.32 -13.35
N ALA A 104 -6.15 -14.52 -12.77
CA ALA A 104 -6.70 -14.74 -11.45
C ALA A 104 -5.99 -13.83 -10.43
N ILE A 105 -6.76 -13.08 -9.65
CA ILE A 105 -6.19 -12.14 -8.69
C ILE A 105 -5.26 -12.83 -7.68
N SER A 106 -5.57 -14.07 -7.30
CA SER A 106 -4.71 -14.89 -6.44
C SER A 106 -3.33 -15.15 -7.03
N GLU A 107 -3.23 -15.36 -8.35
CA GLU A 107 -1.95 -15.56 -9.04
C GLU A 107 -1.14 -14.27 -9.05
N LEU A 108 -1.77 -13.14 -9.35
CA LEU A 108 -1.12 -11.82 -9.31
C LEU A 108 -0.61 -11.48 -7.91
N LEU A 109 -1.43 -11.73 -6.89
CA LEU A 109 -1.03 -11.49 -5.50
C LEU A 109 0.11 -12.43 -5.08
N THR A 110 0.08 -13.71 -5.46
CA THR A 110 1.18 -14.66 -5.18
C THR A 110 2.49 -14.17 -5.81
N GLN A 111 2.45 -13.70 -7.07
CA GLN A 111 3.63 -13.17 -7.75
C GLN A 111 4.16 -11.91 -7.07
N LEU A 112 3.27 -10.98 -6.69
CA LEU A 112 3.65 -9.78 -5.96
C LEU A 112 4.25 -10.11 -4.59
N GLU A 113 3.64 -11.02 -3.83
CA GLU A 113 4.12 -11.48 -2.52
C GLU A 113 5.50 -12.15 -2.61
N GLY A 114 5.83 -12.75 -3.76
CA GLY A 114 7.15 -13.34 -4.04
C GLY A 114 8.26 -12.33 -4.34
N LEU A 115 7.96 -11.04 -4.55
CA LEU A 115 8.97 -10.02 -4.81
C LEU A 115 9.83 -9.73 -3.57
N PRO A 116 11.12 -9.36 -3.72
CA PRO A 116 12.01 -9.17 -2.59
C PRO A 116 11.56 -8.03 -1.66
N ASN A 117 11.10 -6.91 -2.23
CA ASN A 117 10.60 -5.75 -1.50
C ASN A 117 9.22 -5.34 -2.05
N VAL A 118 8.17 -5.63 -1.30
CA VAL A 118 6.79 -5.33 -1.70
C VAL A 118 5.96 -4.86 -0.52
N VAL A 119 5.04 -3.93 -0.78
CA VAL A 119 3.98 -3.50 0.14
C VAL A 119 2.65 -3.61 -0.60
N LEU A 120 1.71 -4.35 -0.02
CA LEU A 120 0.40 -4.65 -0.61
C LEU A 120 -0.71 -3.98 0.19
N ILE A 121 -1.51 -3.15 -0.47
CA ILE A 121 -2.47 -2.26 0.18
C ILE A 121 -3.87 -2.47 -0.39
N ASP A 122 -4.87 -2.63 0.46
CA ASP A 122 -6.28 -2.54 0.03
C ASP A 122 -6.70 -1.06 -0.10
N SER A 123 -6.32 -0.44 -1.22
CA SER A 123 -6.59 0.98 -1.45
C SER A 123 -8.06 1.33 -1.43
N ASP A 124 -8.90 0.40 -1.90
CA ASP A 124 -10.35 0.56 -2.02
C ASP A 124 -11.03 0.57 -0.65
N ARG A 125 -10.62 -0.35 0.22
CA ARG A 125 -11.08 -0.40 1.61
C ARG A 125 -10.67 0.87 2.36
N LEU A 126 -9.41 1.26 2.29
CA LEU A 126 -8.91 2.45 2.98
C LEU A 126 -9.58 3.74 2.44
N ALA A 127 -9.87 3.81 1.15
CA ALA A 127 -10.62 4.93 0.57
C ALA A 127 -12.07 4.99 1.06
N ARG A 128 -12.75 3.85 1.17
CA ARG A 128 -14.09 3.78 1.78
C ARG A 128 -14.07 4.21 3.24
N MET A 129 -13.09 3.75 4.02
CA MET A 129 -12.90 4.19 5.42
C MET A 129 -12.63 5.70 5.53
N ALA A 130 -11.92 6.29 4.57
CA ALA A 130 -11.69 7.73 4.50
C ALA A 130 -12.97 8.53 4.17
N GLY A 131 -14.03 7.87 3.69
CA GLY A 131 -15.31 8.49 3.34
C GLY A 131 -15.53 8.69 1.84
N SER A 132 -14.65 8.19 0.97
CA SER A 132 -14.94 8.16 -0.48
C SER A 132 -14.13 7.09 -1.22
N PRO A 133 -14.78 6.18 -1.97
CA PRO A 133 -14.07 5.21 -2.83
C PRO A 133 -13.24 5.89 -3.93
N LYS A 134 -13.54 7.15 -4.27
CA LYS A 134 -12.77 7.93 -5.27
C LYS A 134 -11.39 8.37 -4.76
N ALA A 135 -11.09 8.20 -3.48
CA ALA A 135 -9.84 8.63 -2.85
C ALA A 135 -8.76 7.54 -2.80
N HIS A 136 -8.96 6.39 -3.47
CA HIS A 136 -8.00 5.28 -3.49
C HIS A 136 -6.60 5.70 -4.01
N ASN A 137 -6.56 6.64 -4.94
CA ASN A 137 -5.31 7.21 -5.44
C ASN A 137 -4.54 7.96 -4.34
N MET A 138 -5.22 8.65 -3.43
CA MET A 138 -4.58 9.32 -2.31
C MET A 138 -4.08 8.35 -1.25
N VAL A 139 -4.78 7.22 -1.04
CA VAL A 139 -4.23 6.12 -0.24
C VAL A 139 -2.87 5.69 -0.79
N MET A 140 -2.80 5.42 -2.09
CA MET A 140 -1.54 4.99 -2.73
C MET A 140 -0.47 6.08 -2.70
N ALA A 141 -0.82 7.36 -2.87
CA ALA A 141 0.11 8.48 -2.71
C ALA A 141 0.68 8.56 -1.28
N GLY A 142 -0.16 8.36 -0.27
CA GLY A 142 0.26 8.31 1.14
C GLY A 142 1.25 7.20 1.41
N ALA A 143 0.95 5.99 0.91
CA ALA A 143 1.84 4.84 1.06
C ALA A 143 3.20 5.03 0.40
N ALA A 144 3.25 5.66 -0.77
CA ALA A 144 4.49 5.86 -1.52
C ALA A 144 5.49 6.79 -0.82
N VAL A 145 5.02 7.69 0.05
CA VAL A 145 5.83 8.81 0.55
C VAL A 145 7.08 8.35 1.31
N PHE A 146 7.01 7.22 1.99
CA PHE A 146 8.10 6.65 2.80
C PHE A 146 9.16 5.89 2.01
N SER A 147 8.93 5.69 0.72
CA SER A 147 9.87 5.06 -0.20
C SER A 147 10.46 6.06 -1.20
N LEU A 148 10.29 7.36 -0.92
CA LEU A 148 10.75 8.47 -1.74
C LEU A 148 11.54 9.45 -0.85
N PRO A 149 12.46 10.24 -1.42
CA PRO A 149 13.23 11.24 -0.67
C PRO A 149 12.37 12.49 -0.42
N ILE A 150 11.16 12.33 0.16
CA ILE A 150 10.24 13.45 0.40
C ILE A 150 9.58 13.36 1.78
N GLU A 151 9.33 14.52 2.38
CA GLU A 151 8.56 14.63 3.63
C GLU A 151 7.05 14.46 3.41
N ALA A 152 6.41 13.62 4.23
CA ALA A 152 4.96 13.42 4.24
C ALA A 152 4.18 14.72 4.41
N ALA A 153 4.67 15.64 5.26
CA ALA A 153 4.04 16.95 5.46
C ALA A 153 3.96 17.79 4.18
N ASN A 154 4.95 17.68 3.28
CA ASN A 154 4.95 18.40 2.01
C ASN A 154 3.98 17.77 1.01
N ALA A 155 3.82 16.45 1.03
CA ALA A 155 2.81 15.74 0.26
C ALA A 155 1.39 16.05 0.73
N GLU A 156 1.14 16.14 2.05
CA GLU A 156 -0.16 16.60 2.57
C GLU A 156 -0.50 18.02 2.11
N LYS A 157 0.47 18.95 2.16
CA LYS A 157 0.29 20.32 1.64
C LYS A 157 -0.02 20.32 0.14
N ALA A 158 0.62 19.44 -0.63
CA ALA A 158 0.36 19.29 -2.06
C ALA A 158 -1.04 18.72 -2.35
N SER A 159 -1.47 17.70 -1.61
CA SER A 159 -2.82 17.11 -1.67
C SER A 159 -3.89 18.15 -1.35
N ARG A 160 -3.72 18.91 -0.25
CA ARG A 160 -4.62 20.02 0.11
C ARG A 160 -4.75 21.02 -1.04
N ARG A 161 -3.63 21.43 -1.66
CA ARG A 161 -3.62 22.36 -2.79
C ARG A 161 -4.35 21.79 -4.01
N LEU A 162 -4.12 20.52 -4.34
CA LEU A 162 -4.75 19.84 -5.49
C LEU A 162 -6.27 19.85 -5.42
N PHE A 163 -6.83 19.67 -4.22
CA PHE A 163 -8.28 19.55 -4.00
C PHE A 163 -8.96 20.80 -3.47
N ALA A 164 -8.22 21.89 -3.22
CA ALA A 164 -8.74 23.12 -2.61
C ALA A 164 -10.00 23.67 -3.33
N SER A 165 -10.00 23.65 -4.66
CA SER A 165 -11.14 24.11 -5.47
C SER A 165 -12.38 23.22 -5.40
N LYS A 166 -12.29 22.03 -4.80
CA LYS A 166 -13.39 21.06 -4.69
C LYS A 166 -14.12 21.12 -3.34
N GLY A 167 -13.73 22.05 -2.47
CA GLY A 167 -14.34 22.31 -1.16
C GLY A 167 -13.75 21.47 -0.01
N ASP A 168 -13.91 21.98 1.21
CA ASP A 168 -13.23 21.48 2.42
C ASP A 168 -13.51 20.01 2.71
N ARG A 169 -14.75 19.55 2.48
CA ARG A 169 -15.11 18.14 2.65
C ARG A 169 -14.29 17.23 1.74
N ILE A 170 -14.07 17.62 0.49
CA ILE A 170 -13.29 16.82 -0.47
C ILE A 170 -11.81 16.85 -0.09
N VAL A 171 -11.30 18.01 0.34
CA VAL A 171 -9.94 18.13 0.87
C VAL A 171 -9.73 17.17 2.04
N GLU A 172 -10.61 17.20 3.04
CA GLU A 172 -10.44 16.39 4.26
C GLU A 172 -10.52 14.89 3.98
N VAL A 173 -11.45 14.45 3.12
CA VAL A 173 -11.53 13.03 2.71
C VAL A 173 -10.23 12.57 2.02
N ASN A 174 -9.65 13.40 1.15
CA ASN A 174 -8.40 13.04 0.46
C ASN A 174 -7.18 13.06 1.39
N LEU A 175 -7.13 13.98 2.35
CA LEU A 175 -6.09 13.99 3.39
C LEU A 175 -6.20 12.79 4.32
N ARG A 176 -7.42 12.42 4.73
CA ARG A 176 -7.66 11.22 5.52
C ARG A 176 -7.24 9.96 4.76
N ALA A 177 -7.60 9.85 3.48
CA ALA A 177 -7.16 8.73 2.63
C ALA A 177 -5.63 8.65 2.52
N PHE A 178 -4.97 9.79 2.30
CA PHE A 178 -3.50 9.89 2.30
C PHE A 178 -2.90 9.38 3.60
N ARG A 179 -3.37 9.88 4.75
CA ARG A 179 -2.86 9.49 6.07
C ARG A 179 -3.09 8.01 6.36
N LEU A 180 -4.24 7.46 5.97
CA LEU A 180 -4.51 6.02 6.12
C LEU A 180 -3.53 5.18 5.29
N GLY A 181 -3.26 5.57 4.04
CA GLY A 181 -2.28 4.87 3.21
C GLY A 181 -0.85 4.96 3.75
N ALA A 182 -0.47 6.14 4.25
CA ALA A 182 0.82 6.37 4.91
C ALA A 182 0.99 5.46 6.15
N ALA A 183 0.04 5.54 7.08
CA ALA A 183 0.07 4.71 8.29
C ALA A 183 0.13 3.22 7.93
N PHE A 184 -0.72 2.78 7.00
CA PHE A 184 -0.77 1.38 6.58
C PHE A 184 0.54 0.88 5.98
N PHE A 185 1.25 1.71 5.22
CA PHE A 185 2.56 1.37 4.68
C PHE A 185 3.58 1.10 5.79
N GLU A 186 3.62 1.94 6.82
CA GLU A 186 4.53 1.75 7.98
C GLU A 186 4.21 0.44 8.71
N ILE A 187 2.92 0.23 9.00
CA ILE A 187 2.40 -1.00 9.61
C ILE A 187 2.85 -2.25 8.86
N TYR A 188 2.65 -2.23 7.53
CA TYR A 188 3.05 -3.34 6.68
C TYR A 188 4.56 -3.62 6.80
N ARG A 189 5.38 -2.56 6.77
CA ARG A 189 6.85 -2.71 6.85
C ARG A 189 7.31 -3.22 8.21
N GLU A 190 6.73 -2.74 9.29
CA GLU A 190 7.05 -3.22 10.65
C GLU A 190 6.72 -4.70 10.80
N LEU A 191 5.51 -5.12 10.39
CA LEU A 191 5.10 -6.53 10.43
C LEU A 191 5.99 -7.40 9.53
N ALA A 192 6.37 -6.92 8.34
CA ALA A 192 7.27 -7.65 7.46
C ALA A 192 8.69 -7.75 8.03
N ALA A 193 9.17 -6.71 8.72
CA ALA A 193 10.51 -6.67 9.31
C ALA A 193 10.69 -7.67 10.45
N ILE A 194 9.63 -7.96 11.21
CA ILE A 194 9.62 -8.97 12.28
C ILE A 194 9.26 -10.38 11.78
N GLY A 195 9.17 -10.58 10.45
CA GLY A 195 9.03 -11.90 9.83
C GLY A 195 7.58 -12.37 9.60
N VAL A 196 6.57 -11.52 9.79
CA VAL A 196 5.19 -11.89 9.43
C VAL A 196 5.11 -12.11 7.92
N GLN A 197 4.61 -13.29 7.52
CA GLN A 197 4.45 -13.61 6.10
C GLN A 197 3.51 -12.60 5.43
N ARG A 198 3.86 -12.16 4.21
CA ARG A 198 3.12 -11.12 3.48
C ARG A 198 1.65 -11.46 3.24
N GLU A 199 1.35 -12.74 2.99
CA GLU A 199 -0.01 -13.24 2.87
C GLU A 199 -0.81 -12.99 4.16
N ARG A 200 -0.18 -13.24 5.33
CA ARG A 200 -0.78 -13.00 6.65
C ARG A 200 -0.98 -11.51 6.90
N ILE A 201 0.01 -10.66 6.55
CA ILE A 201 -0.12 -9.20 6.65
C ILE A 201 -1.31 -8.73 5.82
N ARG A 202 -1.44 -9.20 4.58
CA ARG A 202 -2.55 -8.85 3.68
C ARG A 202 -3.92 -9.25 4.25
N ARG A 203 -4.04 -10.46 4.80
CA ARG A 203 -5.29 -10.94 5.43
C ARG A 203 -5.63 -10.15 6.69
N PHE A 204 -4.65 -9.93 7.56
CA PHE A 204 -4.80 -9.12 8.79
C PHE A 204 -5.25 -7.69 8.47
N SER A 205 -4.63 -7.09 7.47
CA SER A 205 -4.90 -5.74 7.01
C SER A 205 -6.34 -5.49 6.56
N ALA A 206 -7.02 -6.52 6.06
CA ALA A 206 -8.44 -6.46 5.70
C ALA A 206 -9.36 -6.30 6.93
N LYS A 207 -8.82 -6.51 8.14
CA LYS A 207 -9.57 -6.47 9.41
C LYS A 207 -9.26 -5.25 10.26
N LEU A 208 -8.28 -4.41 9.90
CA LEU A 208 -7.95 -3.19 10.63
C LEU A 208 -9.12 -2.20 10.66
N GLY A 209 -9.66 -1.89 11.84
CA GLY A 209 -10.76 -0.94 12.02
C GLY A 209 -10.41 0.51 11.66
N ALA A 210 -11.41 1.40 11.67
CA ALA A 210 -11.29 2.79 11.24
C ALA A 210 -10.25 3.64 11.99
N ALA A 211 -9.88 3.25 13.22
CA ALA A 211 -8.87 3.91 14.03
C ALA A 211 -7.43 3.61 13.56
N GLY A 212 -7.22 2.54 12.80
CA GLY A 212 -5.90 2.02 12.46
C GLY A 212 -5.12 1.51 13.69
N PRO A 213 -4.01 0.78 13.50
CA PRO A 213 -3.19 0.31 14.60
C PRO A 213 -2.16 1.36 15.05
N THR A 214 -1.88 1.37 16.35
CA THR A 214 -0.80 2.14 16.99
C THR A 214 0.53 1.37 16.97
N PRO A 215 1.70 2.02 17.13
CA PRO A 215 2.99 1.31 17.21
C PRO A 215 3.05 0.22 18.29
N GLU A 216 2.34 0.40 19.40
CA GLU A 216 2.25 -0.61 20.46
C GLU A 216 1.43 -1.83 20.03
N SER A 217 0.28 -1.59 19.40
CA SER A 217 -0.53 -2.68 18.86
C SER A 217 0.18 -3.48 17.78
N LEU A 218 1.06 -2.86 16.99
CA LEU A 218 1.81 -3.56 15.95
C LEU A 218 2.76 -4.60 16.49
N ARG A 219 3.37 -4.36 17.65
CA ARG A 219 4.21 -5.36 18.32
C ARG A 219 3.37 -6.55 18.78
N ILE A 220 2.24 -6.28 19.41
CA ILE A 220 1.31 -7.31 19.89
C ILE A 220 0.79 -8.17 18.72
N TRP A 221 0.33 -7.53 17.65
CA TRP A 221 -0.12 -8.24 16.44
C TRP A 221 1.02 -8.97 15.74
N GLY A 222 2.21 -8.38 15.76
CA GLY A 222 3.42 -9.01 15.27
C GLY A 222 3.71 -10.35 15.92
N ASP A 223 3.77 -10.37 17.25
CA ASP A 223 4.00 -11.58 18.03
C ASP A 223 2.89 -12.62 17.80
N LEU A 224 1.63 -12.17 17.78
CA LEU A 224 0.47 -13.02 17.57
C LEU A 224 0.42 -13.65 16.17
N LEU A 225 0.77 -12.90 15.12
CA LEU A 225 0.76 -13.38 13.74
C LEU A 225 1.99 -14.22 13.40
N CYS A 226 3.09 -14.06 14.14
CA CYS A 226 4.30 -14.87 14.01
C CYS A 226 4.23 -16.19 14.80
N GLY A 227 3.45 -16.27 15.88
CA GLY A 227 3.34 -17.45 16.74
C GLY A 227 2.61 -18.66 16.14
N ASP A 228 2.78 -19.82 16.79
CA ASP A 228 2.00 -21.03 16.52
C ASP A 228 0.52 -20.75 16.82
N GLY A 229 -0.34 -20.83 15.80
CA GLY A 229 -1.76 -20.44 15.88
C GLY A 229 -2.13 -19.14 15.17
N GLY A 230 -1.16 -18.35 14.68
CA GLY A 230 -1.44 -17.11 13.94
C GLY A 230 -2.31 -17.31 12.69
N GLY A 231 -2.24 -18.49 12.06
CA GLY A 231 -3.13 -18.88 10.97
C GLY A 231 -4.58 -19.10 11.41
N GLU A 232 -4.79 -19.73 12.57
CA GLU A 232 -6.13 -19.98 13.14
C GLU A 232 -6.78 -18.67 13.59
N ILE A 233 -5.99 -17.74 14.14
CA ILE A 233 -6.44 -16.39 14.51
C ILE A 233 -6.91 -15.64 13.27
N LEU A 234 -6.16 -15.70 12.17
CA LEU A 234 -6.59 -15.11 10.89
C LEU A 234 -7.87 -15.76 10.37
N SER A 235 -7.99 -17.08 10.40
CA SER A 235 -9.21 -17.78 9.98
C SER A 235 -10.42 -17.43 10.88
N SER A 236 -10.21 -17.29 12.19
CA SER A 236 -11.23 -16.83 13.13
C SER A 236 -11.65 -15.39 12.81
N LEU A 237 -10.70 -14.49 12.60
CA LEU A 237 -10.97 -13.11 12.20
C LEU A 237 -11.63 -13.03 10.82
N GLU A 238 -11.35 -13.94 9.88
CA GLU A 238 -11.99 -14.00 8.57
C GLU A 238 -13.45 -14.44 8.68
N SER A 239 -13.75 -15.44 9.53
CA SER A 239 -15.10 -15.98 9.75
C SER A 239 -16.01 -15.09 10.59
N GLN A 240 -15.44 -14.22 11.42
CA GLN A 240 -16.16 -13.24 12.22
C GLN A 240 -16.07 -11.89 11.50
N ASP A 241 -17.18 -11.20 11.24
CA ASP A 241 -17.20 -9.84 10.65
C ASP A 241 -16.75 -8.78 11.68
N LEU A 242 -15.67 -9.06 12.40
CA LEU A 242 -15.09 -8.20 13.43
C LEU A 242 -14.09 -7.23 12.80
N GLU A 243 -14.31 -5.94 13.05
CA GLU A 243 -13.25 -4.94 12.91
C GLU A 243 -12.31 -5.05 14.11
N VAL A 244 -11.02 -5.26 13.82
CA VAL A 244 -9.98 -5.25 14.83
C VAL A 244 -9.63 -3.80 15.12
N THR A 245 -10.10 -3.31 16.28
CA THR A 245 -9.52 -2.12 16.93
C THR A 245 -8.55 -2.62 17.99
N PRO A 246 -7.27 -2.25 17.94
CA PRO A 246 -6.32 -2.90 18.80
C PRO A 246 -6.22 -2.15 20.13
N GLU A 247 -7.16 -2.45 21.01
CA GLU A 247 -6.96 -2.21 22.43
C GLU A 247 -6.56 -3.54 23.10
N PRO A 248 -5.60 -3.54 24.05
CA PRO A 248 -5.14 -4.77 24.72
C PRO A 248 -6.26 -5.64 25.29
N ALA A 249 -7.36 -5.02 25.75
CA ALA A 249 -8.52 -5.71 26.31
C ALA A 249 -9.37 -6.47 25.27
N ALA A 250 -9.39 -6.05 24.00
CA ALA A 250 -10.19 -6.69 22.95
C ALA A 250 -9.54 -7.98 22.40
N ILE A 251 -8.26 -8.21 22.69
CA ILE A 251 -7.49 -9.38 22.23
C ILE A 251 -7.68 -10.58 23.18
N GLU A 252 -7.95 -10.34 24.48
CA GLU A 252 -8.30 -11.40 25.44
C GLU A 252 -9.65 -12.07 25.14
N GLU A 253 -10.51 -11.43 24.34
CA GLU A 253 -11.82 -11.96 23.92
C GLU A 253 -11.76 -12.74 22.59
N LEU A 254 -10.62 -12.74 21.89
CA LEU A 254 -10.44 -13.59 20.71
C LEU A 254 -10.37 -15.05 21.16
N PRO A 255 -10.99 -16.00 20.43
CA PRO A 255 -10.98 -17.38 20.83
C PRO A 255 -9.54 -17.87 20.92
N HIS A 256 -9.05 -18.04 22.14
CA HIS A 256 -7.85 -18.80 22.42
C HIS A 256 -8.13 -20.24 21.97
N GLY A 257 -7.79 -20.53 20.71
CA GLY A 257 -7.66 -21.89 20.23
C GLY A 257 -6.78 -22.63 21.22
N SER A 258 -7.34 -23.68 21.80
CA SER A 258 -6.78 -24.49 22.87
C SER A 258 -5.32 -24.88 22.61
N LEU A 259 -4.38 -24.14 23.19
CA LEU A 259 -3.07 -24.67 23.56
C LEU A 259 -3.27 -25.55 24.80
N GLY A 260 -4.00 -26.64 24.62
CA GLY A 260 -4.05 -27.73 25.58
C GLY A 260 -2.70 -28.42 25.58
N GLY A 261 -1.97 -28.28 26.69
CA GLY A 261 -0.71 -28.96 26.91
C GLY A 261 -0.84 -30.46 26.70
N GLY A 262 -0.01 -31.01 25.81
CA GLY A 262 0.27 -32.43 25.81
C GLY A 262 1.01 -32.79 27.09
N GLU A 263 0.30 -33.34 28.06
CA GLU A 263 0.91 -34.11 29.13
C GLU A 263 1.68 -35.27 28.50
N ALA A 264 3.01 -35.12 28.44
CA ALA A 264 3.90 -36.21 28.14
C ALA A 264 3.86 -37.20 29.31
N GLU A 265 3.28 -38.38 29.05
CA GLU A 265 3.50 -39.59 29.82
C GLU A 265 5.00 -39.74 30.13
N ARG A 266 5.37 -39.63 31.40
CA ARG A 266 6.63 -40.19 31.91
C ARG A 266 6.29 -41.51 32.59
N ASN A 267 6.58 -42.58 31.87
CA ASN A 267 6.89 -43.88 32.45
C ASN A 267 8.20 -43.79 33.22
N MET A 268 8.24 -44.53 34.34
CA MET A 268 9.31 -44.76 35.34
C MET A 268 9.33 -43.84 36.55
#